data_AF-A0A818ZXW5-F1
#
_entry.id   AF-A0A818ZXW5-F1
#
_cell.length_a   1.000
_cell.length_b   1.000
_cell.length_c   1.000
_cell.angle_alpha   90.00
_cell.angle_beta   90.00
_cell.angle_gamma   90.00
#
_symmetry.space_group_name_H-M   'P 1'
#
loop_
_entity.id
_entity.type
_entity.pdbx_description
1 polymer ?
#
loop_
_entity_poly.entity_id
_entity_poly.type
_entity_poly.pdbx_seq_one_letter_code
_entity_poly.pdbx_strand_id
1 'polypeptide(L)'
;MISVIFGNGSNACLIKTEFVAEIVQFLSSILAYSFGLFVTRRYYETGLRIFAWLIILELVIIGIGIIIVVLIILGGIPRTVPNSTTYKDRDSLMIRTQIGALTCAFIYVFASVLDILDNHRKASEQFTTYARAMNHVGISVTDIDAVLAWYHDVLGFTVLIAPVEIAVNNSTPMGSLLSQMYPPEMKRVKMAHMSSGNGVGLELFQFIDPPTRRPNTTSFEYSRAGLFHICVTDPEPENLVRRIVETGGKQISPVLTVFPGEIYQAVYTLDPFGNLVEIMATSYERQMSNRDPNVTSQISDPTITSRPSKSQQLSTINVLQKIIAKN
;
A
#
# COMPACT_ATOMS: atom_id res chain seq x y z
N MET A 1 -51.10 34.70 23.66
CA MET A 1 -52.23 34.12 22.90
C MET A 1 -52.44 34.95 21.66
N ILE A 2 -52.08 34.44 20.48
CA ILE A 2 -52.47 35.04 19.19
C ILE A 2 -53.40 34.02 18.53
N SER A 3 -54.70 34.29 18.53
CA SER A 3 -55.70 33.51 17.81
C SER A 3 -55.92 34.16 16.45
N VAL A 4 -55.49 33.49 15.37
CA VAL A 4 -55.81 33.91 14.00
C VAL A 4 -57.09 33.20 13.58
N ILE A 5 -58.17 33.94 13.40
CA ILE A 5 -59.46 33.44 12.88
C ILE A 5 -59.50 33.74 11.38
N PHE A 6 -59.54 32.69 10.54
CA PHE A 6 -59.97 32.78 9.15
C PHE A 6 -61.47 32.39 9.08
N GLY A 7 -62.27 33.16 8.34
CA GLY A 7 -63.70 33.37 8.58
C GLY A 7 -64.71 32.27 8.18
N ASN A 8 -65.91 32.47 8.73
CA ASN A 8 -67.27 31.96 8.47
C ASN A 8 -67.47 30.53 7.94
N GLY A 9 -68.00 29.68 8.82
CA GLY A 9 -68.64 28.41 8.49
C GLY A 9 -67.83 27.19 8.93
N SER A 10 -68.10 26.74 10.16
CA SER A 10 -67.91 25.40 10.70
C SER A 10 -66.86 24.51 10.00
N ASN A 11 -65.56 24.79 10.23
CA ASN A 11 -64.42 23.85 10.26
C ASN A 11 -63.10 24.61 10.00
N ALA A 12 -62.81 25.66 10.78
CA ALA A 12 -61.51 26.29 10.79
C ALA A 12 -60.54 25.43 11.62
N CYS A 13 -59.56 24.79 10.97
CA CYS A 13 -58.49 24.07 11.64
C CYS A 13 -57.51 25.10 12.26
N LEU A 14 -57.71 25.40 13.54
CA LEU A 14 -56.80 26.20 14.36
C LEU A 14 -55.51 25.39 14.59
N ILE A 15 -54.51 25.57 13.73
CA ILE A 15 -53.14 25.15 14.08
C ILE A 15 -52.63 26.18 15.10
N LYS A 16 -52.83 25.88 16.38
CA LYS A 16 -52.30 26.72 17.47
C LYS A 16 -50.78 26.79 17.32
N THR A 17 -50.19 27.96 17.59
CA THR A 17 -48.73 28.13 17.67
C THR A 17 -48.07 27.15 18.66
N GLU A 18 -48.83 26.67 19.63
CA GLU A 18 -48.47 25.58 20.55
C GLU A 18 -48.14 24.27 19.80
N PHE A 19 -48.90 23.93 18.76
CA PHE A 19 -48.68 22.71 17.96
C PHE A 19 -47.39 22.77 17.15
N VAL A 20 -47.03 23.95 16.62
CA VAL A 20 -45.76 24.15 15.92
C VAL A 20 -44.59 24.07 16.90
N ALA A 21 -44.73 24.65 18.10
CA ALA A 21 -43.73 24.54 19.15
C ALA A 21 -43.54 23.09 19.63
N GLU A 22 -44.62 22.32 19.78
CA GLU A 22 -44.59 20.90 20.14
C GLU A 22 -43.88 20.05 19.06
N ILE A 23 -44.13 20.32 17.78
CA ILE A 23 -43.42 19.65 16.68
C ILE A 23 -41.92 19.97 16.72
N VAL A 24 -41.54 21.23 16.94
CA VAL A 24 -40.11 21.62 17.01
C VAL A 24 -39.44 20.98 18.23
N GLN A 25 -40.11 20.93 19.37
CA GLN A 25 -39.59 20.29 20.59
C GLN A 25 -39.43 18.78 20.39
N PHE A 26 -40.40 18.14 19.75
CA PHE A 26 -40.38 16.70 19.42
C PHE A 26 -39.23 16.36 18.46
N LEU A 27 -39.07 17.13 17.37
CA LEU A 27 -37.96 16.95 16.42
C LEU A 27 -36.59 17.19 17.07
N SER A 28 -36.48 18.21 17.95
CA SER A 28 -35.24 18.48 18.70
C SER A 28 -34.87 17.36 19.66
N SER A 29 -35.88 16.72 20.27
CA SER A 29 -35.69 15.58 21.20
C SER A 29 -35.22 14.33 20.45
N ILE A 30 -35.75 14.09 19.25
CA ILE A 30 -35.31 13.00 18.38
C ILE A 30 -33.85 13.20 17.97
N LEU A 31 -33.47 14.40 17.53
CA LEU A 31 -32.09 14.75 17.18
C LEU A 31 -31.11 14.53 18.35
N ALA A 32 -31.49 14.94 19.56
CA ALA A 32 -30.67 14.75 20.75
C ALA A 32 -30.53 13.26 21.13
N TYR A 33 -31.59 12.46 20.98
CA TYR A 33 -31.56 11.02 21.25
C TYR A 33 -30.70 10.25 20.23
N SER A 34 -30.84 10.59 18.94
CA SER A 34 -30.01 10.04 17.85
C SER A 34 -28.53 10.38 18.06
N PHE A 35 -28.20 11.60 18.49
CA PHE A 35 -26.83 11.99 18.84
C PHE A 35 -26.28 11.26 20.08
N GLY A 36 -27.11 11.00 21.09
CA GLY A 36 -26.72 10.22 22.27
C GLY A 36 -26.38 8.76 21.97
N LEU A 37 -27.10 8.14 21.03
CA LEU A 37 -26.81 6.78 20.53
C LEU A 37 -25.50 6.70 19.73
N PHE A 38 -25.10 7.79 19.08
CA PHE A 38 -23.84 7.90 18.34
C PHE A 38 -22.61 7.90 19.27
N VAL A 39 -22.65 8.66 20.38
CA VAL A 39 -21.52 8.78 21.32
C VAL A 39 -21.23 7.46 22.06
N THR A 40 -22.21 6.54 22.15
CA THR A 40 -22.11 5.34 22.98
C THR A 40 -21.73 4.06 22.24
N ARG A 41 -21.77 4.01 20.89
CA ARG A 41 -21.43 2.78 20.13
C ARG A 41 -20.09 2.86 19.41
N ARG A 42 -19.14 2.08 19.94
CA ARG A 42 -17.81 1.80 19.39
C ARG A 42 -17.88 0.87 18.16
N TYR A 43 -18.44 1.33 17.04
CA TYR A 43 -18.42 0.62 15.74
C TYR A 43 -18.08 1.61 14.61
N TYR A 44 -16.80 1.69 14.28
CA TYR A 44 -16.23 2.89 13.65
C TYR A 44 -16.55 3.10 12.17
N GLU A 45 -16.97 2.07 11.40
CA GLU A 45 -17.21 2.26 9.95
C GLU A 45 -18.65 1.94 9.50
N THR A 46 -19.21 0.79 9.84
CA THR A 46 -20.58 0.43 9.43
C THR A 46 -21.63 1.27 10.16
N GLY A 47 -21.38 1.59 11.44
CA GLY A 47 -22.26 2.43 12.25
C GLY A 47 -22.33 3.87 11.75
N LEU A 48 -21.20 4.42 11.30
CA LEU A 48 -21.11 5.78 10.76
C LEU A 48 -21.95 5.96 9.50
N ARG A 49 -21.93 4.96 8.59
CA ARG A 49 -22.70 4.99 7.34
C ARG A 49 -24.20 4.91 7.60
N ILE A 50 -24.64 4.03 8.50
CA ILE A 50 -26.06 3.90 8.85
C ILE A 50 -26.55 5.18 9.54
N PHE A 51 -25.74 5.76 10.43
CA PHE A 51 -26.08 7.00 11.11
C PHE A 51 -26.19 8.19 10.15
N ALA A 52 -25.26 8.33 9.20
CA ALA A 52 -25.34 9.35 8.17
C ALA A 52 -26.60 9.21 7.31
N TRP A 53 -26.99 7.98 6.93
CA TRP A 53 -28.23 7.73 6.19
C TRP A 53 -29.48 8.07 7.00
N LEU A 54 -29.49 7.82 8.31
CA LEU A 54 -30.60 8.20 9.19
C LEU A 54 -30.74 9.72 9.32
N ILE A 55 -29.63 10.45 9.45
CA ILE A 55 -29.64 11.93 9.45
C ILE A 55 -30.16 12.46 8.12
N ILE A 56 -29.69 11.92 6.99
CA ILE A 56 -30.16 12.34 5.66
C ILE A 56 -31.66 12.09 5.51
N LEU A 57 -32.15 10.92 5.94
CA LEU A 57 -33.57 10.58 5.91
C LEU A 57 -34.40 11.55 6.76
N GLU A 58 -33.95 11.88 7.97
CA GLU A 58 -34.61 12.86 8.84
C GLU A 58 -34.64 14.25 8.20
N LEU A 59 -33.53 14.73 7.63
CA LEU A 59 -33.48 16.02 6.93
C LEU A 59 -34.43 16.06 5.72
N VAL A 60 -34.56 14.96 4.98
CA VAL A 60 -35.51 14.85 3.86
C VAL A 60 -36.96 14.91 4.35
N ILE A 61 -37.29 14.20 5.44
CA ILE A 61 -38.64 14.22 6.03
C ILE A 61 -38.99 15.64 6.52
N ILE A 62 -38.05 16.34 7.17
CA ILE A 62 -38.22 17.72 7.60
C ILE A 62 -38.42 18.66 6.40
N GLY A 63 -37.61 18.51 5.34
CA GLY A 63 -37.74 19.29 4.10
C GLY A 63 -39.10 19.11 3.43
N ILE A 64 -39.58 17.86 3.32
CA ILE A 64 -40.92 17.55 2.78
C ILE A 64 -42.00 18.19 3.66
N GLY A 65 -41.89 18.11 4.99
CA GLY A 65 -42.81 18.74 5.92
C GLY A 65 -42.91 20.25 5.74
N ILE A 66 -41.77 20.94 5.57
CA ILE A 66 -41.73 22.39 5.30
C ILE A 66 -42.39 22.72 3.96
N ILE A 67 -42.12 21.94 2.90
CA ILE A 67 -42.74 22.15 1.58
C ILE A 67 -44.26 21.99 1.65
N ILE A 68 -44.76 20.97 2.35
CA ILE A 68 -46.20 20.75 2.53
C ILE A 68 -46.83 21.93 3.27
N VAL A 69 -46.21 22.42 4.34
CA VAL A 69 -46.70 23.60 5.08
C VAL A 69 -46.72 24.83 4.18
N VAL A 70 -45.68 25.06 3.38
CA VAL A 70 -45.62 26.16 2.41
C VAL A 70 -46.71 26.03 1.35
N LEU A 71 -46.96 24.84 0.81
CA LEU A 71 -48.02 24.59 -0.18
C LEU A 71 -49.42 24.78 0.41
N ILE A 72 -49.64 24.39 1.66
CA ILE A 72 -50.91 24.63 2.37
C ILE A 72 -51.12 26.13 2.59
N ILE A 73 -50.08 26.87 2.98
CA ILE A 73 -50.13 28.32 3.17
C ILE A 73 -50.33 29.04 1.82
N LEU A 74 -49.67 28.61 0.74
CA LEU A 74 -49.78 29.25 -0.58
C LEU A 74 -51.05 28.84 -1.35
N GLY A 75 -51.51 27.61 -1.20
CA GLY A 75 -52.74 27.09 -1.82
C GLY A 75 -54.01 27.44 -1.06
N GLY A 76 -53.91 27.75 0.23
CA GLY A 76 -55.02 28.16 1.09
C GLY A 76 -55.35 29.65 1.07
N ILE A 77 -54.63 30.49 0.31
CA ILE A 77 -54.93 31.93 0.17
C ILE A 77 -55.81 32.12 -1.08
N PRO A 78 -57.09 32.48 -0.96
CA PRO A 78 -57.88 32.91 -2.10
C PRO A 78 -57.25 34.17 -2.71
N ARG A 79 -56.97 34.16 -4.02
CA ARG A 79 -56.53 35.35 -4.77
C ARG A 79 -57.71 36.30 -4.99
N THR A 80 -58.19 36.93 -3.92
CA THR A 80 -59.09 38.08 -4.00
C THR A 80 -58.71 39.05 -2.89
N VAL A 81 -58.06 40.15 -3.27
CA VAL A 81 -57.70 41.27 -2.39
C VAL A 81 -58.94 42.14 -2.17
N PRO A 82 -59.24 42.52 -0.92
CA PRO A 82 -59.77 43.86 -0.69
C PRO A 82 -58.87 44.67 0.24
N ASN A 83 -58.71 45.93 -0.14
CA ASN A 83 -57.91 46.98 0.48
C ASN A 83 -58.12 47.10 2.01
N SER A 84 -57.10 46.72 2.79
CA SER A 84 -56.79 47.36 4.08
C SER A 84 -55.31 47.17 4.42
N THR A 85 -54.51 48.13 3.97
CA THR A 85 -53.09 48.28 4.25
C THR A 85 -52.88 48.60 5.74
N THR A 86 -52.29 47.66 6.51
CA THR A 86 -51.21 47.92 7.52
C THR A 86 -50.95 46.77 8.49
N TYR A 87 -51.89 45.85 8.76
CA TYR A 87 -51.69 44.77 9.74
C TYR A 87 -51.41 43.38 9.11
N LYS A 88 -52.17 42.98 8.08
CA LYS A 88 -51.97 41.69 7.38
C LYS A 88 -50.62 41.55 6.65
N ASP A 89 -50.04 42.66 6.21
CA ASP A 89 -48.74 42.65 5.52
C ASP A 89 -47.56 42.36 6.45
N ARG A 90 -47.62 42.79 7.73
CA ARG A 90 -46.52 42.55 8.68
C ARG A 90 -46.41 41.09 9.08
N ASP A 91 -47.52 40.42 9.34
CA ASP A 91 -47.52 39.00 9.69
C ASP A 91 -47.13 38.14 8.49
N SER A 92 -47.57 38.49 7.28
CA SER A 92 -47.15 37.78 6.07
C SER A 92 -45.67 37.99 5.74
N LEU A 93 -45.13 39.19 5.98
CA LEU A 93 -43.71 39.50 5.83
C LEU A 93 -42.88 38.77 6.88
N MET A 94 -43.35 38.70 8.13
CA MET A 94 -42.69 37.98 9.21
C MET A 94 -42.65 36.47 8.94
N ILE A 95 -43.77 35.88 8.48
CA ILE A 95 -43.84 34.47 8.09
C ILE A 95 -42.92 34.17 6.90
N ARG A 96 -42.91 35.03 5.86
CA ARG A 96 -41.99 34.89 4.72
C ARG A 96 -40.52 34.99 5.13
N THR A 97 -40.21 35.87 6.08
CA THR A 97 -38.84 36.04 6.61
C THR A 97 -38.41 34.81 7.42
N GLN A 98 -39.31 34.26 8.24
CA GLN A 98 -39.06 33.02 9.00
C GLN A 98 -38.90 31.80 8.09
N ILE A 99 -39.73 31.66 7.05
CA ILE A 99 -39.60 30.59 6.06
C ILE A 99 -38.28 30.73 5.28
N GLY A 100 -37.92 31.96 4.88
CA GLY A 100 -36.64 32.24 4.24
C GLY A 100 -35.45 31.88 5.12
N ALA A 101 -35.48 32.26 6.40
CA ALA A 101 -34.44 31.92 7.37
C ALA A 101 -34.29 30.40 7.59
N LEU A 102 -35.42 29.68 7.72
CA LEU A 102 -35.42 28.22 7.85
C LEU A 102 -34.90 27.52 6.60
N THR A 103 -35.25 28.04 5.41
CA THR A 103 -34.74 27.51 4.13
C THR A 103 -33.23 27.71 4.01
N CYS A 104 -32.72 28.91 4.36
CA CYS A 104 -31.28 29.17 4.38
C CYS A 104 -30.55 28.29 5.39
N ALA A 105 -31.10 28.10 6.59
CA ALA A 105 -30.53 27.22 7.60
C ALA A 105 -30.48 25.75 7.12
N PHE A 106 -31.54 25.28 6.46
CA PHE A 106 -31.57 23.93 5.88
C PHE A 106 -30.52 23.75 4.78
N ILE A 107 -30.42 24.71 3.83
CA ILE A 107 -29.41 24.66 2.76
C ILE A 107 -28.00 24.65 3.34
N TYR A 108 -27.72 25.46 4.36
CA TYR A 108 -26.41 25.53 5.00
C TYR A 108 -26.04 24.21 5.69
N VAL A 109 -26.98 23.62 6.43
CA VAL A 109 -26.77 22.31 7.09
C VAL A 109 -26.57 21.21 6.06
N PHE A 110 -27.39 21.17 5.00
CA PHE A 110 -27.28 20.17 3.95
C PHE A 110 -25.95 20.26 3.19
N ALA A 111 -25.52 21.47 2.81
CA ALA A 111 -24.22 21.70 2.17
C ALA A 111 -23.05 21.28 3.08
N SER A 112 -23.13 21.61 4.38
CA SER A 112 -22.11 21.20 5.36
C SER A 112 -22.02 19.67 5.51
N VAL A 113 -23.16 18.97 5.48
CA VAL A 113 -23.20 17.50 5.50
C VAL A 113 -22.58 16.91 4.23
N LEU A 114 -22.87 17.47 3.05
CA LEU A 114 -22.24 17.03 1.81
C LEU A 114 -20.72 17.23 1.82
N ASP A 115 -20.23 18.36 2.32
CA ASP A 115 -18.79 18.62 2.46
C ASP A 115 -18.12 17.65 3.45
N ILE A 116 -18.77 17.33 4.57
CA ILE A 116 -18.27 16.33 5.52
C ILE A 116 -18.19 14.94 4.88
N LEU A 117 -19.23 14.56 4.12
CA LEU A 117 -19.27 13.27 3.43
C LEU A 117 -18.21 13.18 2.32
N ASP A 118 -17.99 14.25 1.55
CA ASP A 118 -16.95 14.27 0.51
C ASP A 118 -15.53 14.28 1.12
N ASN A 119 -15.33 14.99 2.23
CA ASN A 119 -14.05 14.95 2.96
C ASN A 119 -13.77 13.57 3.57
N HIS A 120 -14.77 12.88 4.12
CA HIS A 120 -14.61 11.50 4.59
C HIS A 120 -14.32 10.54 3.44
N ARG A 121 -14.98 10.70 2.29
CA ARG A 121 -14.69 9.92 1.08
C ARG A 121 -13.23 10.10 0.65
N LYS A 122 -12.76 11.35 0.54
CA LYS A 122 -11.38 11.69 0.19
C LYS A 122 -10.36 11.14 1.21
N ALA A 123 -10.69 11.17 2.50
CA ALA A 123 -9.83 10.59 3.54
C ALA A 123 -9.76 9.05 3.46
N SER A 124 -10.87 8.38 3.10
CA SER A 124 -10.89 6.92 2.89
C SER A 124 -10.17 6.47 1.60
N GLU A 125 -9.96 7.38 0.65
CA GLU A 125 -9.20 7.16 -0.58
C GLU A 125 -7.68 7.41 -0.41
N GLN A 126 -7.23 7.78 0.79
CA GLN A 126 -5.83 8.07 1.05
C GLN A 126 -5.03 6.76 1.24
N PHE A 127 -4.28 6.37 0.20
CA PHE A 127 -3.43 5.19 0.24
C PHE A 127 -2.34 5.33 1.31
N THR A 128 -2.49 4.64 2.42
CA THR A 128 -1.44 4.58 3.45
C THR A 128 -0.28 3.73 2.93
N THR A 129 0.91 4.35 2.89
CA THR A 129 2.14 3.65 2.55
C THR A 129 2.76 3.11 3.83
N TYR A 130 2.97 1.80 3.90
CA TYR A 130 3.69 1.13 4.98
C TYR A 130 4.94 0.42 4.44
N ALA A 131 5.88 0.05 5.30
CA ALA A 131 7.04 -0.74 4.87
C ALA A 131 6.60 -2.17 4.53
N ARG A 132 6.92 -2.63 3.31
CA ARG A 132 6.65 -4.02 2.89
C ARG A 132 7.93 -4.82 3.10
N ALA A 133 7.83 -5.93 3.82
CA ALA A 133 8.94 -6.86 3.93
C ALA A 133 9.22 -7.51 2.57
N MET A 134 10.50 -7.69 2.25
CA MET A 134 10.89 -8.47 1.09
C MET A 134 10.59 -9.94 1.38
N ASN A 135 9.73 -10.56 0.56
CA ASN A 135 9.32 -11.94 0.77
C ASN A 135 10.32 -12.93 0.15
N HIS A 136 10.62 -12.76 -1.14
CA HIS A 136 11.54 -13.63 -1.86
C HIS A 136 12.10 -12.96 -3.12
N VAL A 137 13.11 -13.61 -3.73
CA VAL A 137 13.63 -13.31 -5.07
C VAL A 137 13.49 -14.54 -5.96
N GLY A 138 12.90 -14.36 -7.15
CA GLY A 138 12.83 -15.40 -8.17
C GLY A 138 14.05 -15.37 -9.08
N ILE A 139 14.71 -16.51 -9.26
CA ILE A 139 15.88 -16.68 -10.13
C ILE A 139 15.63 -17.80 -11.14
N SER A 140 15.87 -17.49 -12.41
CA SER A 140 15.84 -18.49 -13.48
C SER A 140 17.19 -19.20 -13.58
N VAL A 141 17.18 -20.52 -13.60
CA VAL A 141 18.38 -21.37 -13.61
C VAL A 141 18.31 -22.42 -14.71
N THR A 142 19.46 -22.86 -15.19
CA THR A 142 19.53 -23.92 -16.21
C THR A 142 19.57 -25.33 -15.64
N ASP A 143 19.97 -25.48 -14.39
CA ASP A 143 20.03 -26.75 -13.66
C ASP A 143 19.65 -26.49 -12.21
N ILE A 144 18.42 -26.82 -11.85
CA ILE A 144 17.88 -26.52 -10.51
C ILE A 144 18.46 -27.43 -9.43
N ASP A 145 18.81 -28.67 -9.76
CA ASP A 145 19.32 -29.63 -8.78
C ASP A 145 20.73 -29.22 -8.35
N ALA A 146 21.57 -28.82 -9.31
CA ALA A 146 22.91 -28.32 -9.04
C ALA A 146 22.88 -27.01 -8.24
N VAL A 147 22.00 -26.06 -8.60
CA VAL A 147 21.89 -24.77 -7.89
C VAL A 147 21.40 -24.98 -6.45
N LEU A 148 20.38 -25.80 -6.27
CA LEU A 148 19.79 -26.05 -4.96
C LEU A 148 20.80 -26.70 -4.01
N ALA A 149 21.53 -27.71 -4.49
CA ALA A 149 22.61 -28.33 -3.73
C ALA A 149 23.71 -27.31 -3.38
N TRP A 150 24.14 -26.51 -4.35
CA TRP A 150 25.21 -25.53 -4.13
C TRP A 150 24.81 -24.41 -3.15
N TYR A 151 23.61 -23.82 -3.26
CA TYR A 151 23.16 -22.80 -2.31
C TYR A 151 22.95 -23.35 -0.90
N HIS A 152 22.54 -24.61 -0.76
CA HIS A 152 22.50 -25.28 0.53
C HIS A 152 23.92 -25.48 1.09
N ASP A 153 24.80 -26.09 0.31
CA ASP A 153 26.11 -26.53 0.75
C ASP A 153 27.17 -25.42 0.78
N VAL A 154 26.92 -24.24 0.19
CA VAL A 154 27.88 -23.12 0.15
C VAL A 154 27.36 -21.89 0.86
N LEU A 155 26.11 -21.50 0.62
CA LEU A 155 25.51 -20.33 1.28
C LEU A 155 24.70 -20.69 2.53
N GLY A 156 24.53 -21.97 2.84
CA GLY A 156 23.80 -22.43 4.02
C GLY A 156 22.28 -22.20 3.93
N PHE A 157 21.72 -22.08 2.72
CA PHE A 157 20.29 -21.86 2.55
C PHE A 157 19.51 -23.14 2.82
N THR A 158 18.37 -23.00 3.50
CA THR A 158 17.51 -24.14 3.84
C THR A 158 16.59 -24.47 2.69
N VAL A 159 16.56 -25.72 2.25
CA VAL A 159 15.59 -26.22 1.26
C VAL A 159 14.21 -26.31 1.92
N LEU A 160 13.24 -25.55 1.40
CA LEU A 160 11.84 -25.59 1.85
C LEU A 160 11.01 -26.57 1.02
N ILE A 161 11.19 -26.54 -0.30
CA ILE A 161 10.50 -27.40 -1.26
C ILE A 161 11.53 -27.88 -2.27
N ALA A 162 11.72 -29.20 -2.33
CA ALA A 162 12.60 -29.84 -3.31
C ALA A 162 12.11 -29.60 -4.75
N PRO A 163 12.97 -29.76 -5.76
CA PRO A 163 12.59 -29.51 -7.15
C PRO A 163 11.42 -30.38 -7.64
N VAL A 164 10.33 -29.74 -8.08
CA VAL A 164 9.14 -30.40 -8.65
C VAL A 164 8.92 -29.92 -10.08
N GLU A 165 8.78 -30.85 -11.03
CA GLU A 165 8.40 -30.53 -12.40
C GLU A 165 6.88 -30.40 -12.52
N ILE A 166 6.43 -29.32 -13.16
CA ILE A 166 5.02 -28.94 -13.31
C ILE A 166 4.73 -28.72 -14.79
N ALA A 167 3.69 -29.41 -15.28
CA ALA A 167 3.08 -29.12 -16.57
C ALA A 167 2.08 -27.96 -16.42
N VAL A 168 2.15 -27.00 -17.33
CA VAL A 168 1.39 -25.74 -17.31
C VAL A 168 0.10 -25.95 -18.09
N ASN A 169 -0.83 -26.62 -17.42
CA ASN A 169 -2.15 -26.97 -17.93
C ASN A 169 -3.11 -27.18 -16.76
N ASN A 170 -4.38 -27.47 -17.05
CA ASN A 170 -5.40 -27.67 -16.01
C ASN A 170 -5.38 -29.05 -15.34
N SER A 171 -4.31 -29.84 -15.49
CA SER A 171 -4.22 -31.17 -14.88
C SER A 171 -3.89 -31.14 -13.38
N THR A 172 -3.32 -30.04 -12.87
CA THR A 172 -3.03 -29.85 -11.43
C THR A 172 -3.41 -28.44 -10.98
N PRO A 173 -3.68 -28.21 -9.68
CA PRO A 173 -3.95 -26.87 -9.15
C PRO A 173 -2.82 -25.88 -9.46
N MET A 174 -1.56 -26.31 -9.30
CA MET A 174 -0.39 -25.47 -9.60
C MET A 174 -0.24 -25.21 -11.10
N GLY A 175 -0.43 -26.23 -11.95
CA GLY A 175 -0.42 -26.05 -13.41
C GLY A 175 -1.48 -25.07 -13.90
N SER A 176 -2.68 -25.12 -13.31
CA SER A 176 -3.77 -24.19 -13.63
C SER A 176 -3.46 -22.77 -13.16
N LEU A 177 -2.85 -22.60 -11.98
CA LEU A 177 -2.37 -21.31 -11.50
C LEU A 177 -1.32 -20.72 -12.46
N LEU A 178 -0.29 -21.50 -12.81
CA LEU A 178 0.76 -21.06 -13.73
C LEU A 178 0.20 -20.70 -15.12
N SER A 179 -0.81 -21.42 -15.60
CA SER A 179 -1.46 -21.12 -16.88
C SER A 179 -2.18 -19.76 -16.93
N GLN A 180 -2.53 -19.21 -15.75
CA GLN A 180 -3.12 -17.88 -15.62
C GLN A 180 -2.06 -16.79 -15.42
N MET A 181 -0.87 -17.15 -14.90
CA MET A 181 0.21 -16.22 -14.61
C MET A 181 1.17 -16.01 -15.79
N TYR A 182 1.37 -17.04 -16.61
CA TYR A 182 2.35 -17.03 -17.70
C TYR A 182 1.69 -17.05 -19.08
N PRO A 183 2.37 -16.54 -20.12
CA PRO A 183 1.91 -16.66 -21.50
C PRO A 183 1.71 -18.12 -21.93
N PRO A 184 0.82 -18.39 -22.90
CA PRO A 184 0.50 -19.75 -23.34
C PRO A 184 1.70 -20.56 -23.83
N GLU A 185 2.80 -19.92 -24.23
CA GLU A 185 4.03 -20.55 -24.70
C GLU A 185 4.77 -21.30 -23.59
N MET A 186 4.57 -20.92 -22.31
CA MET A 186 5.18 -21.61 -21.17
C MET A 186 4.43 -22.92 -20.89
N LYS A 187 5.09 -24.06 -21.11
CA LYS A 187 4.48 -25.40 -21.03
C LYS A 187 4.96 -26.21 -19.85
N ARG A 188 6.24 -26.10 -19.49
CA ARG A 188 6.86 -26.93 -18.44
C ARG A 188 7.92 -26.17 -17.68
N VAL A 189 7.92 -26.33 -16.35
CA VAL A 189 8.91 -25.72 -15.45
C VAL A 189 9.21 -26.66 -14.30
N LYS A 190 10.45 -26.63 -13.81
CA LYS A 190 10.83 -27.22 -12.53
C LYS A 190 11.02 -26.10 -11.51
N MET A 191 10.38 -26.23 -10.35
CA MET A 191 10.39 -25.20 -9.30
C MET A 191 10.93 -25.77 -8.00
N ALA A 192 11.71 -24.97 -7.27
CA ALA A 192 12.19 -25.28 -5.94
C ALA A 192 12.22 -24.01 -5.08
N HIS A 193 12.12 -24.17 -3.77
CA HIS A 193 12.07 -23.03 -2.85
C HIS A 193 13.09 -23.22 -1.74
N MET A 194 13.81 -22.15 -1.43
CA MET A 194 14.79 -22.10 -0.35
C MET A 194 14.53 -20.88 0.55
N SER A 195 15.07 -20.90 1.76
CA SER A 195 15.10 -19.76 2.67
C SER A 195 16.54 -19.39 3.00
N SER A 196 16.85 -18.10 2.96
CA SER A 196 18.10 -17.56 3.51
C SER A 196 18.09 -17.58 5.05
N GLY A 197 19.24 -17.30 5.65
CA GLY A 197 19.41 -17.24 7.11
C GLY A 197 18.58 -16.14 7.81
N ASN A 198 18.07 -15.16 7.07
CA ASN A 198 17.16 -14.12 7.59
C ASN A 198 15.70 -14.30 7.14
N GLY A 199 15.33 -15.46 6.60
CA GLY A 199 13.94 -15.79 6.25
C GLY A 199 13.45 -15.22 4.91
N VAL A 200 14.32 -14.59 4.11
CA VAL A 200 13.97 -14.17 2.75
C VAL A 200 14.02 -15.39 1.84
N GLY A 201 12.94 -15.63 1.10
CA GLY A 201 12.83 -16.76 0.20
C GLY A 201 13.68 -16.61 -1.05
N LEU A 202 14.07 -17.75 -1.62
CA LEU A 202 14.61 -17.86 -2.96
C LEU A 202 13.79 -18.87 -3.75
N GLU A 203 13.15 -18.39 -4.82
CA GLU A 203 12.40 -19.23 -5.75
C GLU A 203 13.27 -19.55 -6.96
N LEU A 204 13.53 -20.82 -7.21
CA LEU A 204 14.34 -21.29 -8.33
C LEU A 204 13.44 -21.81 -9.43
N PHE A 205 13.65 -21.34 -10.66
CA PHE A 205 12.87 -21.72 -11.83
C PHE A 205 13.78 -22.27 -12.93
N GLN A 206 13.62 -23.55 -13.27
CA GLN A 206 14.19 -24.12 -14.48
C GLN A 206 13.08 -24.32 -15.50
N PHE A 207 12.91 -23.38 -16.43
CA PHE A 207 11.98 -23.53 -17.53
C PHE A 207 12.49 -24.64 -18.45
N ILE A 208 11.64 -25.61 -18.74
CA ILE A 208 11.95 -26.79 -19.55
C ILE A 208 11.43 -26.59 -20.97
N ASP A 209 10.25 -25.98 -21.11
CA ASP A 209 9.61 -25.70 -22.39
C ASP A 209 8.87 -24.36 -22.33
N PRO A 210 9.43 -23.28 -22.92
CA PRO A 210 10.75 -23.21 -23.56
C PRO A 210 11.90 -23.31 -22.54
N PRO A 211 13.08 -23.84 -22.92
CA PRO A 211 14.17 -24.04 -21.97
C PRO A 211 14.81 -22.71 -21.52
N THR A 212 15.12 -22.61 -20.21
CA THR A 212 15.94 -21.51 -19.66
C THR A 212 17.27 -21.46 -20.42
N ARG A 213 17.67 -20.27 -20.90
CA ARG A 213 18.98 -20.04 -21.53
C ARG A 213 19.87 -19.27 -20.57
N ARG A 214 21.14 -19.68 -20.45
CA ARG A 214 22.15 -18.82 -19.82
C ARG A 214 22.35 -17.58 -20.69
N PRO A 215 22.51 -16.39 -20.09
CA PRO A 215 23.06 -15.25 -20.82
C PRO A 215 24.41 -15.64 -21.45
N ASN A 216 24.67 -15.17 -22.67
CA ASN A 216 25.94 -15.41 -23.36
C ASN A 216 27.14 -14.70 -22.70
N THR A 217 26.90 -13.94 -21.64
CA THR A 217 27.88 -13.14 -20.92
C THR A 217 28.33 -13.85 -19.64
N THR A 218 29.51 -14.46 -19.67
CA THR A 218 30.19 -14.94 -18.44
C THR A 218 30.83 -13.79 -17.65
N SER A 219 30.39 -12.55 -17.88
CA SER A 219 31.01 -11.30 -17.44
C SER A 219 30.14 -10.57 -16.43
N PHE A 220 30.79 -9.84 -15.53
CA PHE A 220 30.18 -8.88 -14.60
C PHE A 220 29.37 -7.82 -15.36
N GLU A 221 28.08 -8.07 -15.59
CA GLU A 221 27.18 -7.23 -16.39
C GLU A 221 26.35 -6.30 -15.49
N TYR A 222 26.98 -5.26 -14.96
CA TYR A 222 26.37 -4.31 -14.02
C TYR A 222 25.56 -3.19 -14.67
N SER A 223 25.75 -2.95 -15.97
CA SER A 223 25.09 -1.87 -16.69
C SER A 223 23.71 -2.24 -17.22
N ARG A 224 23.29 -3.51 -17.12
CA ARG A 224 21.95 -3.95 -17.52
C ARG A 224 20.93 -3.59 -16.44
N ALA A 225 19.86 -2.89 -16.84
CA ALA A 225 18.76 -2.59 -15.93
C ALA A 225 18.06 -3.87 -15.45
N GLY A 226 17.70 -3.92 -14.16
CA GLY A 226 17.00 -5.03 -13.51
C GLY A 226 17.74 -5.57 -12.28
N LEU A 227 17.40 -6.80 -11.86
CA LEU A 227 18.13 -7.49 -10.78
C LEU A 227 19.60 -7.68 -11.21
N PHE A 228 20.50 -7.06 -10.45
CA PHE A 228 21.93 -7.05 -10.72
C PHE A 228 22.70 -8.08 -9.88
N HIS A 229 22.44 -8.16 -8.58
CA HIS A 229 23.01 -9.16 -7.68
C HIS A 229 22.05 -9.46 -6.52
N ILE A 230 22.32 -10.56 -5.83
CA ILE A 230 21.85 -10.78 -4.46
C ILE A 230 23.03 -10.58 -3.50
N CYS A 231 22.74 -10.17 -2.27
CA CYS A 231 23.76 -10.02 -1.24
C CYS A 231 23.48 -10.96 -0.07
N VAL A 232 24.53 -11.62 0.42
CA VAL A 232 24.50 -12.37 1.69
C VAL A 232 25.38 -11.67 2.73
N THR A 233 25.04 -11.84 4.00
CA THR A 233 25.86 -11.35 5.11
C THR A 233 26.63 -12.52 5.71
N ASP A 234 27.95 -12.40 5.78
CA ASP A 234 28.85 -13.38 6.38
C ASP A 234 29.90 -12.64 7.21
N PRO A 235 30.11 -12.99 8.50
CA PRO A 235 31.07 -12.31 9.35
C PRO A 235 32.53 -12.46 8.91
N GLU A 236 32.85 -13.43 8.03
CA GLU A 236 34.18 -13.69 7.49
C GLU A 236 34.15 -13.80 5.94
N PRO A 237 33.97 -12.68 5.21
CA PRO A 237 33.78 -12.70 3.75
C PRO A 237 34.87 -13.45 2.98
N GLU A 238 36.14 -13.36 3.39
CA GLU A 238 37.27 -14.06 2.77
C GLU A 238 37.11 -15.59 2.79
N ASN A 239 36.56 -16.14 3.88
CA ASN A 239 36.36 -17.58 3.99
C ASN A 239 35.25 -18.05 3.06
N LEU A 240 34.15 -17.29 2.97
CA LEU A 240 33.07 -17.60 2.04
C LEU A 240 33.54 -17.46 0.58
N VAL A 241 34.32 -16.43 0.24
CA VAL A 241 34.94 -16.29 -1.09
C VAL A 241 35.76 -17.53 -1.44
N ARG A 242 36.58 -18.03 -0.52
CA ARG A 242 37.40 -19.23 -0.75
C ARG A 242 36.53 -20.45 -1.09
N ARG A 243 35.48 -20.69 -0.31
CA ARG A 243 34.53 -21.80 -0.51
C ARG A 243 33.77 -21.67 -1.84
N ILE A 244 33.39 -20.45 -2.24
CA ILE A 244 32.76 -20.19 -3.53
C ILE A 244 33.71 -20.53 -4.69
N VAL A 245 34.98 -20.10 -4.61
CA VAL A 245 35.98 -20.40 -5.65
C VAL A 245 36.30 -21.89 -5.73
N GLU A 246 36.47 -22.56 -4.59
CA GLU A 246 36.74 -24.00 -4.51
C GLU A 246 35.60 -24.86 -5.11
N THR A 247 34.37 -24.36 -5.09
CA THR A 247 33.18 -25.04 -5.61
C THR A 247 32.78 -24.57 -7.01
N GLY A 248 33.68 -23.90 -7.74
CA GLY A 248 33.52 -23.57 -9.16
C GLY A 248 33.01 -22.15 -9.45
N GLY A 249 32.81 -21.33 -8.43
CA GLY A 249 32.52 -19.91 -8.56
C GLY A 249 33.77 -19.08 -8.89
N LYS A 250 33.62 -17.75 -8.91
CA LYS A 250 34.72 -16.81 -9.22
C LYS A 250 34.69 -15.59 -8.31
N GLN A 251 35.84 -15.18 -7.80
CA GLN A 251 35.98 -13.86 -7.18
C GLN A 251 36.09 -12.78 -8.27
N ILE A 252 35.30 -11.71 -8.16
CA ILE A 252 35.23 -10.62 -9.15
C ILE A 252 35.97 -9.38 -8.69
N SER A 253 35.82 -9.00 -7.43
CA SER A 253 36.53 -7.86 -6.82
C SER A 253 37.50 -8.34 -5.73
N PRO A 254 38.49 -7.53 -5.35
CA PRO A 254 39.16 -7.71 -4.06
C PRO A 254 38.13 -7.63 -2.92
N VAL A 255 38.49 -8.18 -1.76
CA VAL A 255 37.76 -7.88 -0.52
C VAL A 255 38.19 -6.49 -0.07
N LEU A 256 37.24 -5.58 0.06
CA LEU A 256 37.49 -4.16 0.32
C LEU A 256 36.73 -3.72 1.56
N THR A 257 37.39 -2.93 2.41
CA THR A 257 36.68 -2.12 3.39
C THR A 257 35.82 -1.10 2.65
N VAL A 258 34.52 -1.06 2.94
CA VAL A 258 33.58 -0.24 2.17
C VAL A 258 33.73 1.25 2.50
N PHE A 259 34.02 1.57 3.76
CA PHE A 259 34.18 2.95 4.24
C PHE A 259 35.50 3.11 5.01
N PRO A 260 36.28 4.16 4.72
CA PRO A 260 37.53 4.43 5.43
C PRO A 260 37.34 4.50 6.95
N GLY A 261 38.20 3.80 7.69
CA GLY A 261 38.15 3.74 9.16
C GLY A 261 37.14 2.74 9.75
N GLU A 262 36.35 2.05 8.92
CA GLU A 262 35.46 0.97 9.35
C GLU A 262 36.11 -0.41 9.14
N ILE A 263 35.53 -1.43 9.78
CA ILE A 263 35.96 -2.83 9.64
C ILE A 263 35.06 -3.64 8.69
N TYR A 264 33.98 -3.04 8.18
CA TYR A 264 33.02 -3.76 7.35
C TYR A 264 33.55 -3.91 5.92
N GLN A 265 33.67 -5.16 5.51
CA GLN A 265 34.17 -5.55 4.20
C GLN A 265 33.03 -5.92 3.26
N ALA A 266 33.25 -5.72 1.96
CA ALA A 266 32.41 -6.24 0.90
C ALA A 266 33.23 -6.81 -0.25
N VAL A 267 32.63 -7.75 -0.98
CA VAL A 267 33.25 -8.40 -2.15
C VAL A 267 32.18 -8.91 -3.10
N TYR A 268 32.43 -8.76 -4.42
CA TYR A 268 31.63 -9.39 -5.46
C TYR A 268 32.22 -10.74 -5.88
N THR A 269 31.35 -11.73 -6.01
CA THR A 269 31.65 -13.07 -6.51
C THR A 269 30.60 -13.52 -7.53
N LEU A 270 30.95 -14.49 -8.38
CA LEU A 270 30.00 -15.27 -9.17
C LEU A 270 29.85 -16.65 -8.56
N ASP A 271 28.62 -17.15 -8.51
CA ASP A 271 28.38 -18.58 -8.31
C ASP A 271 28.78 -19.39 -9.57
N PRO A 272 28.81 -20.74 -9.52
CA PRO A 272 29.15 -21.58 -10.69
C PRO A 272 28.16 -21.46 -11.86
N PHE A 273 26.98 -20.88 -11.63
CA PHE A 273 25.88 -20.77 -12.58
C PHE A 273 25.86 -19.43 -13.31
N GLY A 274 26.64 -18.46 -12.82
CA GLY A 274 26.80 -17.12 -13.40
C GLY A 274 26.00 -16.03 -12.70
N ASN A 275 25.38 -16.31 -11.54
CA ASN A 275 24.71 -15.27 -10.76
C ASN A 275 25.74 -14.50 -9.91
N LEU A 276 25.55 -13.19 -9.83
CA LEU A 276 26.38 -12.32 -9.02
C LEU A 276 25.91 -12.34 -7.56
N VAL A 277 26.83 -12.70 -6.66
CA VAL A 277 26.62 -12.75 -5.22
C VAL A 277 27.59 -11.77 -4.57
N GLU A 278 27.03 -10.74 -3.94
CA GLU A 278 27.76 -9.86 -3.03
C GLU A 278 27.83 -10.49 -1.64
N ILE A 279 28.97 -10.35 -0.98
CA ILE A 279 29.15 -10.76 0.41
C ILE A 279 29.52 -9.51 1.19
N MET A 280 28.80 -9.24 2.28
CA MET A 280 29.11 -8.15 3.20
C MET A 280 29.32 -8.68 4.62
N ALA A 281 30.26 -8.07 5.35
CA ALA A 281 30.52 -8.40 6.76
C ALA A 281 29.40 -7.99 7.73
N THR A 282 28.43 -7.19 7.27
CA THR A 282 27.35 -6.64 8.10
C THR A 282 26.03 -6.56 7.31
N SER A 283 24.93 -6.28 8.02
CA SER A 283 23.62 -6.12 7.37
C SER A 283 23.56 -4.85 6.55
N TYR A 284 22.75 -4.84 5.49
CA TYR A 284 22.57 -3.67 4.63
C TYR A 284 22.15 -2.42 5.41
N GLU A 285 21.18 -2.54 6.31
CA GLU A 285 20.72 -1.42 7.14
C GLU A 285 21.84 -0.88 8.02
N ARG A 286 22.60 -1.75 8.69
CA ARG A 286 23.69 -1.32 9.57
C ARG A 286 24.84 -0.71 8.78
N GLN A 287 25.10 -1.20 7.57
CA GLN A 287 26.00 -0.54 6.66
C GLN A 287 25.42 0.83 6.36
N MET A 288 24.29 0.94 5.67
CA MET A 288 23.89 2.21 5.04
C MET A 288 23.28 3.27 5.96
N SER A 289 22.83 2.93 7.16
CA SER A 289 22.15 3.88 8.04
C SER A 289 23.04 5.05 8.49
N ASN A 290 22.45 6.23 8.63
CA ASN A 290 23.09 7.45 9.15
C ASN A 290 24.34 7.91 8.39
N ARG A 291 24.49 7.52 7.12
CA ARG A 291 25.61 7.96 6.27
C ARG A 291 25.30 9.27 5.56
N ASP A 292 26.27 10.17 5.53
CA ASP A 292 26.20 11.37 4.69
C ASP A 292 26.68 11.02 3.26
N PRO A 293 25.80 11.12 2.24
CA PRO A 293 26.17 10.81 0.87
C PRO A 293 27.25 11.77 0.33
N ASN A 294 27.31 13.00 0.83
CA ASN A 294 28.29 13.98 0.36
C ASN A 294 29.69 13.69 0.91
N VAL A 295 29.81 13.25 2.16
CA VAL A 295 31.10 12.85 2.76
C VAL A 295 31.63 11.55 2.12
N THR A 296 30.74 10.59 1.87
CA THR A 296 31.10 9.29 1.26
C THR A 296 31.74 9.43 -0.13
N SER A 297 31.31 10.43 -0.91
CA SER A 297 31.82 10.69 -2.27
C SER A 297 33.15 11.46 -2.33
N GLN A 298 33.58 12.06 -1.22
CA GLN A 298 34.70 13.01 -1.15
C GLN A 298 35.98 12.41 -0.53
N ILE A 299 35.94 11.18 0.01
CA ILE A 299 37.14 10.56 0.61
C ILE A 299 38.03 9.99 -0.48
N SER A 300 38.87 10.85 -1.05
CA SER A 300 39.95 10.50 -1.95
C SER A 300 41.24 10.27 -1.16
N ASP A 301 41.37 9.12 -0.50
CA ASP A 301 42.70 8.66 -0.10
C ASP A 301 43.35 7.90 -1.29
N PRO A 302 44.35 8.48 -1.97
CA PRO A 302 45.04 7.83 -3.08
C PRO A 302 45.79 6.55 -2.69
N THR A 303 46.01 6.29 -1.39
CA THR A 303 46.65 5.06 -0.92
C THR A 303 45.70 3.87 -0.76
N ILE A 304 44.38 4.11 -0.73
CA ILE A 304 43.34 3.08 -0.59
C ILE A 304 42.68 2.75 -1.95
N THR A 305 42.74 3.67 -2.91
CA THR A 305 41.96 3.63 -4.15
C THR A 305 42.61 2.92 -5.34
N SER A 306 43.88 2.49 -5.23
CA SER A 306 44.51 1.79 -6.35
C SER A 306 44.03 0.33 -6.42
N ARG A 307 43.16 0.03 -7.40
CA ARG A 307 42.85 -1.36 -7.79
C ARG A 307 44.17 -2.09 -8.05
N PRO A 308 44.44 -3.25 -7.40
CA PRO A 308 45.66 -3.99 -7.66
C PRO A 308 45.75 -4.30 -9.14
N SER A 309 46.95 -4.13 -9.70
CA SER A 309 47.18 -4.27 -11.13
C SER A 309 46.82 -5.69 -11.57
N LYS A 310 46.48 -5.86 -12.86
CA LYS A 310 46.12 -7.16 -13.42
C LYS A 310 47.20 -8.23 -13.12
N SER A 311 48.48 -7.82 -13.08
CA SER A 311 49.60 -8.70 -12.72
C SER A 311 49.62 -9.10 -11.24
N GLN A 312 49.24 -8.19 -10.32
CA GLN A 312 49.10 -8.49 -8.88
C GLN A 312 47.90 -9.42 -8.60
N GLN A 313 46.81 -9.27 -9.35
CA GLN A 313 45.66 -10.17 -9.26
C GLN A 313 46.02 -11.58 -9.78
N LEU A 314 46.69 -11.66 -10.94
CA LEU A 314 47.17 -12.92 -11.52
C LEU A 314 48.23 -13.60 -10.64
N SER A 315 49.13 -12.85 -10.00
CA SER A 315 50.13 -13.44 -9.09
C SER A 315 49.48 -14.06 -7.85
N THR A 316 48.44 -13.41 -7.31
CA THR A 316 47.71 -13.92 -6.14
C THR A 316 46.95 -15.20 -6.48
N ILE A 317 46.31 -15.25 -7.66
CA ILE A 317 45.66 -16.47 -8.18
C ILE A 317 46.68 -17.59 -8.38
N ASN A 318 47.85 -17.30 -8.95
CA ASN A 318 48.91 -18.29 -9.16
C ASN A 318 49.51 -18.82 -7.83
N VAL A 319 49.59 -17.98 -6.80
CA VAL A 319 50.04 -18.39 -5.46
C VAL A 319 49.00 -19.31 -4.81
N LEU A 320 47.72 -18.94 -4.87
CA LEU A 320 46.62 -19.78 -4.35
C LEU A 320 46.53 -21.12 -5.08
N GLN A 321 46.67 -21.14 -6.41
CA GLN A 321 46.69 -22.37 -7.20
C GLN A 321 47.89 -23.26 -6.85
N LYS A 322 49.07 -22.69 -6.56
CA LYS A 322 50.24 -23.45 -6.10
C LYS A 322 50.09 -24.02 -4.69
N ILE A 323 49.34 -23.35 -3.82
CA ILE A 323 49.03 -23.85 -2.48
C ILE A 323 48.03 -25.00 -2.57
N ILE A 324 47.01 -24.86 -3.43
CA ILE A 324 46.02 -25.92 -3.69
C ILE A 324 46.68 -27.16 -4.32
N ALA A 325 47.66 -26.98 -5.23
CA ALA A 325 48.38 -28.10 -5.85
C ALA A 325 49.39 -28.80 -4.93
N LYS A 326 49.64 -28.28 -3.72
CA LYS A 326 50.57 -28.86 -2.73
C LYS A 326 49.88 -29.58 -1.57
N ASN A 327 48.56 -29.48 -1.48
CA ASN A 327 47.71 -30.21 -0.53
C ASN A 327 46.85 -31.22 -1.29
#